data_AF-A0A920CYL5-F1
#
_entry.id   AF-A0A920CYL5-F1
#
_cell.length_a   1.000
_cell.length_b   1.000
_cell.length_c   1.000
_cell.angle_alpha   90.00
_cell.angle_beta   90.00
_cell.angle_gamma   90.00
#
_symmetry.space_group_name_H-M   'P 1'
#
loop_
_entity.id
_entity.type
_entity.pdbx_description
1 polymer ?
#
loop_
_entity_poly.entity_id
_entity_poly.type
_entity_poly.pdbx_seq_one_letter_code
_entity_poly.pdbx_strand_id
1 'polypeptide(L)'
;MIAKKVGMTKPSIYYHFSTKEELISQVFEYIFKDHYFNSYFQTDSLDKEQFAQSLYQGGLKMMPGQDRANYAVLRVLNEFVILSEREALYRERIIKLQHDFLDGFRKLLLAGADLGAVASHNIDYKATILALVIDNLSRSVLMNVEIDYEGVWKEAVNSILNEDSKIR
;
A
#
# COMPACT_ATOMS: atom_id res chain seq x y z
N MET A 1 -0.92 25.19 17.34
CA MET A 1 -0.34 24.81 16.03
C MET A 1 -1.41 24.34 15.04
N ILE A 2 -2.18 23.28 15.34
CA ILE A 2 -3.24 22.75 14.45
C ILE A 2 -4.32 23.81 14.17
N ALA A 3 -4.94 24.37 15.22
CA ALA A 3 -5.95 25.44 15.13
C ALA A 3 -5.54 26.59 14.20
N LYS A 4 -4.31 27.10 14.38
CA LYS A 4 -3.72 28.14 13.52
C LYS A 4 -3.56 27.69 12.06
N LYS A 5 -3.16 26.44 11.80
CA LYS A 5 -3.00 25.91 10.44
C LYS A 5 -4.33 25.73 9.70
N VAL A 6 -5.40 25.41 10.41
CA VAL A 6 -6.74 25.20 9.83
C VAL A 6 -7.64 26.43 9.94
N GLY A 7 -7.11 27.58 10.39
CA GLY A 7 -7.89 28.82 10.55
C GLY A 7 -8.97 28.75 11.62
N MET A 8 -8.89 27.80 12.56
CA MET A 8 -9.87 27.62 13.64
C MET A 8 -9.32 28.08 14.98
N THR A 9 -10.21 28.30 15.94
CA THR A 9 -9.82 28.50 17.34
C THR A 9 -9.56 27.14 18.02
N LYS A 10 -8.74 27.13 19.08
CA LYS A 10 -8.50 25.93 19.88
C LYS A 10 -9.83 25.38 20.45
N PRO A 11 -10.72 26.19 21.07
CA PRO A 11 -12.03 25.72 21.53
C PRO A 11 -12.89 25.09 20.43
N SER A 12 -12.90 25.65 19.20
CA SER A 12 -13.66 25.08 18.08
C SER A 12 -13.19 23.67 17.71
N ILE A 13 -11.90 23.36 17.85
CA ILE A 13 -11.39 21.99 17.66
C ILE A 13 -11.88 21.08 18.78
N TYR A 14 -11.80 21.54 20.03
CA TYR A 14 -12.24 20.74 21.19
C TYR A 14 -13.76 20.53 21.26
N TYR A 15 -14.55 21.29 20.49
CA TYR A 15 -15.96 21.01 20.29
C TYR A 15 -16.20 19.74 19.47
N HIS A 16 -15.32 19.44 18.51
CA HIS A 16 -15.42 18.27 17.64
C HIS A 16 -14.63 17.06 18.16
N PHE A 17 -13.57 17.30 18.93
CA PHE A 17 -12.69 16.26 19.45
C PHE A 17 -12.44 16.51 20.94
N SER A 18 -12.89 15.60 21.78
CA SER A 18 -12.79 15.70 23.23
C SER A 18 -11.33 15.70 23.70
N THR A 19 -10.46 14.99 22.97
CA THR A 19 -9.03 14.90 23.27
C THR A 19 -8.15 15.01 22.03
N LYS A 20 -6.84 15.21 22.25
CA LYS A 20 -5.86 15.19 21.17
C LYS A 20 -5.77 13.80 20.53
N GLU A 21 -5.90 12.77 21.35
CA GLU A 21 -5.85 11.36 20.98
C GLU A 21 -7.03 11.00 20.08
N GLU A 22 -8.23 11.51 20.39
CA GLU A 22 -9.42 11.36 19.56
C GLU A 22 -9.22 12.02 18.18
N LEU A 23 -8.69 13.25 18.16
CA LEU A 23 -8.34 13.94 16.91
C LEU A 23 -7.35 13.11 16.07
N ILE A 24 -6.28 12.59 16.67
CA ILE A 24 -5.27 11.79 15.95
C ILE A 24 -5.89 10.49 15.41
N SER A 25 -6.71 9.82 16.22
CA SER A 25 -7.42 8.60 15.80
C SER A 25 -8.34 8.86 14.60
N GLN A 26 -9.08 9.98 14.59
CA GLN A 26 -9.96 10.35 13.48
C GLN A 26 -9.17 10.75 12.22
N VAL A 27 -8.02 11.42 12.40
CA VAL A 27 -7.11 11.73 11.29
C VAL A 27 -6.54 10.46 10.68
N PHE A 28 -6.20 9.44 11.49
CA PHE A 28 -5.78 8.13 10.97
C PHE A 28 -6.87 7.55 10.06
N GLU A 29 -8.09 7.41 10.57
CA GLU A 29 -9.20 6.84 9.79
C GLU A 29 -9.43 7.63 8.50
N TYR A 30 -9.41 8.96 8.56
CA TYR A 30 -9.61 9.80 7.38
C TYR A 30 -8.51 9.66 6.32
N ILE A 31 -7.24 9.54 6.73
CA ILE A 31 -6.10 9.43 5.81
C ILE A 31 -6.08 8.06 5.13
N PHE A 32 -6.43 7.00 5.86
CA PHE A 32 -6.37 5.62 5.35
C PHE A 32 -7.69 5.12 4.77
N LYS A 33 -8.77 5.91 4.84
CA LYS A 33 -10.11 5.51 4.36
C LYS A 33 -10.17 5.11 2.88
N ASP A 34 -9.23 5.55 2.06
CA ASP A 34 -9.16 5.27 0.62
C ASP A 34 -7.91 4.43 0.26
N HIS A 35 -7.14 4.03 1.28
CA HIS A 35 -5.89 3.29 1.12
C HIS A 35 -6.15 1.78 1.22
N TYR A 36 -6.90 1.24 0.25
CA TYR A 36 -7.15 -0.19 0.13
C TYR A 36 -6.50 -0.78 -1.11
N PHE A 37 -6.19 -2.06 -1.07
CA PHE A 37 -5.58 -2.79 -2.20
C PHE A 37 -6.32 -2.56 -3.55
N ASN A 38 -7.66 -2.55 -3.52
CA ASN A 38 -8.48 -2.41 -4.72
C ASN A 38 -8.42 -1.02 -5.37
N SER A 39 -7.87 -0.01 -4.70
CA SER A 39 -7.62 1.29 -5.35
C SER A 39 -6.44 1.23 -6.33
N TYR A 40 -5.54 0.26 -6.15
CA TYR A 40 -4.36 0.04 -6.99
C TYR A 40 -4.57 -1.05 -8.04
N PHE A 41 -5.37 -2.07 -7.71
CA PHE A 41 -5.62 -3.23 -8.56
C PHE A 41 -7.11 -3.42 -8.80
N GLN A 42 -7.54 -3.26 -10.05
CA GLN A 42 -8.89 -3.61 -10.49
C GLN A 42 -8.87 -5.05 -11.02
N THR A 43 -9.51 -5.97 -10.29
CA THR A 43 -9.49 -7.42 -10.58
C THR A 43 -10.60 -7.88 -11.53
N ASP A 44 -11.64 -7.07 -11.71
CA ASP A 44 -12.91 -7.54 -12.29
C ASP A 44 -12.90 -7.67 -13.82
N SER A 45 -11.77 -7.39 -14.48
CA SER A 45 -11.67 -7.40 -15.96
C SER A 45 -10.31 -7.83 -16.50
N LEU A 46 -9.49 -8.56 -15.73
CA LEU A 46 -8.16 -8.95 -16.19
C LEU A 46 -8.24 -10.14 -17.14
N ASP A 47 -7.74 -9.97 -18.37
CA ASP A 47 -7.34 -11.08 -19.24
C ASP A 47 -5.89 -11.49 -18.95
N LYS A 48 -5.46 -12.65 -19.48
CA LYS A 48 -4.12 -13.21 -19.23
C LYS A 48 -3.03 -12.26 -19.72
N GLU A 49 -3.27 -11.62 -20.86
CA GLU A 49 -2.35 -10.73 -21.56
C GLU A 49 -2.13 -9.41 -20.79
N GLN A 50 -3.17 -8.92 -20.11
CA GLN A 50 -3.14 -7.68 -19.33
C GLN A 50 -2.75 -7.90 -17.88
N PHE A 51 -2.81 -9.14 -17.37
CA PHE A 51 -2.51 -9.45 -15.97
C PHE A 51 -1.12 -8.94 -15.56
N ALA A 52 -0.08 -9.30 -16.32
CA ALA A 52 1.29 -8.92 -16.02
C ALA A 52 1.48 -7.40 -15.99
N GLN A 53 0.96 -6.72 -17.02
CA GLN A 53 1.04 -5.26 -17.11
C GLN A 53 0.26 -4.57 -15.98
N SER A 54 -0.90 -5.11 -15.62
CA SER A 54 -1.73 -4.57 -14.55
C SER A 54 -1.09 -4.75 -13.18
N LEU A 55 -0.46 -5.91 -12.92
CA LEU A 55 0.30 -6.15 -11.71
C LEU A 55 1.50 -5.19 -11.61
N TYR A 56 2.23 -5.01 -12.71
CA TYR A 56 3.35 -4.09 -12.77
C TYR A 56 2.91 -2.64 -12.53
N GLN A 57 1.96 -2.13 -13.30
CA GLN A 57 1.48 -0.75 -13.19
C GLN A 57 0.78 -0.48 -11.85
N GLY A 58 0.03 -1.45 -11.32
CA GLY A 58 -0.60 -1.33 -10.01
C GLY A 58 0.43 -1.15 -8.90
N GLY A 59 1.50 -1.94 -8.90
CA GLY A 59 2.60 -1.75 -7.95
C GLY A 59 3.30 -0.40 -8.10
N LEU A 60 3.60 0.05 -9.33
CA LEU A 60 4.19 1.39 -9.52
C LEU A 60 3.31 2.52 -8.97
N LYS A 61 1.98 2.41 -9.10
CA LYS A 61 1.03 3.38 -8.53
C LYS A 61 0.99 3.37 -7.00
N MET A 62 1.37 2.27 -6.36
CA MET A 62 1.50 2.20 -4.90
C MET A 62 2.73 2.92 -4.38
N MET A 63 3.79 2.99 -5.17
CA MET A 63 4.99 3.71 -4.78
C MET A 63 4.70 5.23 -4.68
N PRO A 64 5.38 5.95 -3.77
CA PRO A 64 5.27 7.39 -3.69
C PRO A 64 5.88 8.02 -4.96
N GLY A 65 5.04 8.30 -5.96
CA GLY A 65 5.44 9.03 -7.16
C GLY A 65 5.49 10.55 -6.93
N GLN A 66 5.39 11.33 -8.01
CA GLN A 66 5.27 12.80 -7.95
C GLN A 66 3.95 13.28 -7.34
N ASP A 67 2.99 12.38 -7.08
CA ASP A 67 1.75 12.71 -6.40
C ASP A 67 2.01 12.99 -4.92
N ARG A 68 1.86 14.26 -4.54
CA ARG A 68 2.01 14.74 -3.16
C ARG A 68 1.03 14.07 -2.19
N ALA A 69 -0.12 13.57 -2.66
CA ALA A 69 -1.09 12.90 -1.81
C ALA A 69 -0.57 11.52 -1.33
N ASN A 70 -0.14 10.65 -2.25
CA ASN A 70 0.45 9.35 -1.92
C ASN A 70 1.70 9.49 -1.03
N TYR A 71 2.53 10.48 -1.33
CA TYR A 71 3.71 10.80 -0.51
C TYR A 71 3.34 11.18 0.92
N ALA A 72 2.28 11.98 1.11
CA ALA A 72 1.81 12.39 2.43
C ALA A 72 1.23 11.21 3.24
N VAL A 73 0.44 10.35 2.60
CA VAL A 73 -0.16 9.16 3.22
C VAL A 73 0.93 8.21 3.74
N LEU A 74 1.91 7.85 2.90
CA LEU A 74 2.97 6.93 3.29
C LEU A 74 3.89 7.50 4.39
N ARG A 75 4.15 8.81 4.36
CA ARG A 75 4.87 9.47 5.47
C ARG A 75 4.10 9.38 6.78
N VAL A 76 2.81 9.64 6.76
CA VAL A 76 1.97 9.53 7.95
C VAL A 76 1.88 8.08 8.44
N LEU A 77 1.82 7.11 7.52
CA LEU A 77 1.86 5.68 7.85
C LEU A 77 3.11 5.33 8.64
N ASN A 78 4.29 5.78 8.20
CA ASN A 78 5.55 5.53 8.91
C ASN A 78 5.55 6.08 10.35
N GLU A 79 4.97 7.26 10.57
CA GLU A 79 4.83 7.82 11.92
C GLU A 79 3.90 6.93 12.78
N PHE A 80 2.81 6.44 12.23
CA PHE A 80 1.90 5.54 12.94
C PHE A 80 2.50 4.15 13.20
N VAL A 81 3.38 3.66 12.33
CA VAL A 81 4.15 2.43 12.57
C VAL A 81 5.03 2.61 13.81
N ILE A 82 5.72 3.74 13.95
CA ILE A 82 6.53 4.02 15.15
C ILE A 82 5.64 4.14 16.40
N LEU A 83 4.50 4.83 16.30
CA LEU A 83 3.54 4.95 17.40
C LEU A 83 2.96 3.59 17.83
N SER A 84 2.79 2.66 16.88
CA SER A 84 2.25 1.32 17.13
C SER A 84 3.09 0.49 18.10
N GLU A 85 4.38 0.81 18.25
CA GLU A 85 5.25 0.14 19.22
C GLU A 85 4.81 0.38 20.67
N ARG A 86 4.11 1.48 20.93
CA ARG A 86 3.74 1.94 22.28
C ARG A 86 2.23 1.97 22.50
N GLU A 87 1.45 2.09 21.44
CA GLU A 87 -0.01 2.26 21.49
C GLU A 87 -0.72 1.07 20.84
N ALA A 88 -1.45 0.28 21.64
CA ALA A 88 -2.12 -0.94 21.18
C ALA A 88 -3.14 -0.67 20.05
N LEU A 89 -3.88 0.44 20.15
CA LEU A 89 -4.87 0.84 19.13
C LEU A 89 -4.24 0.95 17.74
N TYR A 90 -3.10 1.64 17.62
CA TYR A 90 -2.43 1.81 16.33
C TYR A 90 -1.76 0.51 15.87
N ARG A 91 -1.29 -0.33 16.78
CA ARG A 91 -0.78 -1.67 16.45
C ARG A 91 -1.83 -2.53 15.77
N GLU A 92 -3.02 -2.61 16.34
CA GLU A 92 -4.11 -3.40 15.74
C GLU A 92 -4.51 -2.87 14.36
N ARG A 93 -4.58 -1.54 14.19
CA ARG A 93 -4.91 -0.92 12.89
C ARG A 93 -3.84 -1.17 11.83
N ILE A 94 -2.55 -1.04 12.20
CA ILE A 94 -1.43 -1.31 11.27
C ILE A 94 -1.38 -2.78 10.89
N ILE A 95 -1.56 -3.71 11.85
CA ILE A 95 -1.63 -5.15 11.55
C ILE A 95 -2.76 -5.45 10.57
N LYS A 96 -3.94 -4.87 10.79
CA LYS A 96 -5.08 -5.05 9.89
C LYS A 96 -4.76 -4.55 8.48
N LEU A 97 -4.18 -3.35 8.36
CA LEU A 97 -3.78 -2.79 7.06
C LEU A 97 -2.77 -3.68 6.34
N GLN A 98 -1.80 -4.26 7.06
CA GLN A 98 -0.83 -5.19 6.48
C GLN A 98 -1.49 -6.51 6.02
N HIS A 99 -2.39 -7.07 6.81
CA HIS A 99 -3.14 -8.27 6.43
C HIS A 99 -4.02 -8.03 5.21
N ASP A 100 -4.75 -6.91 5.16
CA ASP A 100 -5.58 -6.54 4.00
C ASP A 100 -4.73 -6.43 2.72
N PHE A 101 -3.49 -5.95 2.84
CA PHE A 101 -2.53 -5.87 1.73
C PHE A 101 -2.04 -7.24 1.26
N LEU A 102 -1.67 -8.12 2.19
CA LEU A 102 -1.23 -9.49 1.89
C LEU A 102 -2.35 -10.30 1.25
N ASP A 103 -3.57 -10.21 1.79
CA ASP A 103 -4.75 -10.87 1.26
C ASP A 103 -5.11 -10.35 -0.13
N GLY A 104 -4.91 -9.05 -0.39
CA GLY A 104 -5.07 -8.45 -1.70
C GLY A 104 -4.15 -9.08 -2.74
N PHE A 105 -2.84 -9.14 -2.47
CA PHE A 105 -1.88 -9.79 -3.38
C PHE A 105 -2.19 -11.27 -3.57
N ARG A 106 -2.59 -11.98 -2.51
CA ARG A 106 -2.98 -13.38 -2.60
C ARG A 106 -4.15 -13.58 -3.55
N LYS A 107 -5.23 -12.79 -3.40
CA LYS A 107 -6.41 -12.84 -4.28
C LYS A 107 -6.05 -12.53 -5.73
N LEU A 108 -5.19 -11.52 -5.95
CA LEU A 108 -4.73 -11.15 -7.28
C LEU A 108 -3.92 -12.28 -7.93
N LEU A 109 -3.01 -12.91 -7.20
CA LEU A 109 -2.21 -14.03 -7.73
C LEU A 109 -3.04 -15.30 -7.96
N LEU A 110 -4.07 -15.56 -7.14
CA LEU A 110 -5.03 -16.64 -7.40
C LEU A 110 -5.76 -16.41 -8.72
N ALA A 111 -6.28 -15.20 -8.96
CA ALA A 111 -6.89 -14.85 -10.23
C ALA A 111 -5.91 -15.00 -11.41
N GLY A 112 -4.66 -14.57 -11.24
CA GLY A 112 -3.60 -14.79 -12.25
C GLY A 112 -3.29 -16.26 -12.50
N ALA A 113 -3.40 -17.13 -11.49
CA ALA A 113 -3.23 -18.57 -11.64
C ALA A 113 -4.40 -19.21 -12.39
N ASP A 114 -5.64 -18.78 -12.12
CA ASP A 114 -6.84 -19.21 -12.85
C ASP A 114 -6.79 -18.83 -14.34
N LEU A 115 -6.19 -17.68 -14.65
CA LEU A 115 -5.90 -17.22 -16.02
C LEU A 115 -4.71 -17.93 -16.68
N GLY A 116 -3.93 -18.71 -15.92
CA GLY A 116 -2.69 -19.34 -16.39
C GLY A 116 -1.53 -18.37 -16.61
N ALA A 117 -1.58 -17.15 -16.05
CA ALA A 117 -0.50 -16.17 -16.08
C ALA A 117 0.55 -16.41 -14.97
N VAL A 118 0.13 -16.99 -13.85
CA VAL A 118 0.95 -17.27 -12.67
C VAL A 118 0.97 -18.77 -12.40
N ALA A 119 2.12 -19.32 -12.02
CA ALA A 119 2.16 -20.74 -11.63
C ALA A 119 1.45 -20.94 -10.29
N SER A 120 0.53 -21.93 -10.24
CA SER A 120 -0.38 -22.18 -9.12
C SER A 120 0.26 -22.71 -7.83
N HIS A 121 1.55 -23.06 -7.86
CA HIS A 121 2.29 -23.46 -6.67
C HIS A 121 2.84 -22.25 -5.92
N ASN A 122 2.94 -22.36 -4.60
CA ASN A 122 3.56 -21.37 -3.71
C ASN A 122 2.95 -19.96 -3.78
N ILE A 123 1.67 -19.84 -4.15
CA ILE A 123 0.98 -18.54 -4.31
C ILE A 123 1.12 -17.67 -3.06
N ASP A 124 0.95 -18.24 -1.86
CA ASP A 124 1.02 -17.50 -0.60
C ASP A 124 2.41 -16.88 -0.38
N TYR A 125 3.48 -17.62 -0.70
CA TYR A 125 4.85 -17.12 -0.62
C TYR A 125 5.13 -16.05 -1.68
N LYS A 126 4.65 -16.26 -2.92
CA LYS A 126 4.79 -15.28 -4.01
C LYS A 126 4.07 -13.97 -3.69
N ALA A 127 2.86 -14.05 -3.15
CA ALA A 127 2.09 -12.89 -2.70
C ALA A 127 2.82 -12.14 -1.59
N THR A 128 3.35 -12.87 -0.61
CA THR A 128 4.14 -12.30 0.49
C THR A 128 5.40 -11.60 -0.03
N ILE A 129 6.12 -12.23 -0.96
CA ILE A 129 7.33 -11.63 -1.58
C ILE A 129 6.96 -10.32 -2.27
N LEU A 130 5.93 -10.30 -3.12
CA LEU A 130 5.51 -9.08 -3.81
C LEU A 130 5.12 -7.98 -2.82
N ALA A 131 4.35 -8.30 -1.78
CA ALA A 131 3.94 -7.36 -0.76
C ALA A 131 5.14 -6.76 0.00
N LEU A 132 6.12 -7.58 0.36
CA LEU A 132 7.33 -7.12 1.05
C LEU A 132 8.23 -6.29 0.15
N VAL A 133 8.40 -6.69 -1.11
CA VAL A 133 9.19 -5.95 -2.09
C VAL A 133 8.58 -4.58 -2.33
N ILE A 134 7.27 -4.49 -2.58
CA ILE A 134 6.63 -3.20 -2.87
C ILE A 134 6.63 -2.26 -1.65
N ASP A 135 6.45 -2.77 -0.43
CA ASP A 135 6.55 -1.98 0.80
C ASP A 135 7.96 -1.39 0.95
N ASN A 136 9.00 -2.23 0.76
CA ASN A 136 10.38 -1.77 0.88
C ASN A 136 10.81 -0.80 -0.24
N LEU A 137 10.35 -1.00 -1.47
CA LEU A 137 10.57 -0.05 -2.56
C LEU A 137 9.91 1.29 -2.23
N SER A 138 8.66 1.27 -1.76
CA SER A 138 7.92 2.47 -1.37
C SER A 138 8.64 3.26 -0.27
N ARG A 139 9.18 2.57 0.75
CA ARG A 139 9.99 3.19 1.81
C ARG A 139 11.32 3.75 1.29
N SER A 140 11.99 3.01 0.41
CA SER A 140 13.25 3.43 -0.18
C SER A 140 13.08 4.72 -0.99
N VAL A 141 11.99 4.83 -1.77
CA VAL A 141 11.62 6.05 -2.49
C VAL A 141 11.41 7.21 -1.52
N LEU A 142 10.69 7.01 -0.40
CA LEU A 142 10.50 8.06 0.61
C LEU A 142 11.82 8.57 1.21
N MET A 143 12.79 7.68 1.37
CA MET A 143 14.12 7.98 1.91
C MET A 143 15.07 8.57 0.85
N ASN A 144 14.63 8.71 -0.41
CA ASN A 144 15.44 9.13 -1.55
C ASN A 144 16.68 8.26 -1.75
N VAL A 145 16.56 6.94 -1.54
CA VAL A 145 17.65 6.02 -1.88
C VAL A 145 17.81 6.00 -3.41
N GLU A 146 19.02 5.87 -3.93
CA GLU A 146 19.23 5.75 -5.38
C GLU A 146 19.17 4.27 -5.79
N ILE A 147 17.99 3.83 -6.26
CA ILE A 147 17.73 2.47 -6.75
C ILE A 147 16.88 2.58 -8.03
N ASP A 148 17.09 1.67 -8.98
CA ASP A 148 16.17 1.47 -10.10
C ASP A 148 14.89 0.76 -9.61
N TYR A 149 13.97 1.54 -9.03
CA TYR A 149 12.72 1.03 -8.43
C TYR A 149 11.84 0.32 -9.45
N GLU A 150 11.74 0.87 -10.66
CA GLU A 150 10.94 0.30 -11.74
C GLU A 150 11.53 -1.04 -12.20
N GLY A 151 12.85 -1.10 -12.37
CA GLY A 151 13.56 -2.33 -12.74
C GLY A 151 13.42 -3.43 -11.69
N VAL A 152 13.64 -3.11 -10.41
CA VAL A 152 13.50 -4.09 -9.31
C VAL A 152 12.05 -4.59 -9.20
N TRP A 153 11.06 -3.71 -9.35
CA TRP A 153 9.67 -4.12 -9.33
C TRP A 153 9.30 -4.98 -10.54
N LYS A 154 9.75 -4.62 -11.74
CA LYS A 154 9.56 -5.43 -12.96
C LYS A 154 10.13 -6.84 -12.78
N GLU A 155 11.34 -6.95 -12.22
CA GLU A 155 11.96 -8.25 -11.98
C GLU A 155 11.20 -9.09 -10.94
N ALA A 156 10.76 -8.47 -9.84
CA ALA A 156 9.94 -9.14 -8.84
C ALA A 156 8.62 -9.68 -9.43
N VAL A 157 7.95 -8.89 -10.28
CA VAL A 157 6.76 -9.32 -11.02
C VAL A 157 7.08 -10.45 -11.99
N ASN A 158 8.13 -10.33 -12.80
CA ASN A 158 8.53 -11.38 -13.75
C ASN A 158 8.90 -12.70 -13.07
N SER A 159 9.42 -12.66 -11.84
CA SER A 159 9.80 -13.87 -11.09
C SER A 159 8.63 -14.78 -10.73
N ILE A 160 7.40 -14.24 -10.67
CA ILE A 160 6.20 -15.01 -10.31
C ILE A 160 5.36 -15.42 -11.52
N LEU A 161 5.59 -14.80 -12.68
CA LEU A 161 4.88 -15.03 -13.93
C LEU A 161 5.37 -16.29 -14.64
N ASN A 162 4.48 -16.92 -15.41
CA ASN A 162 4.86 -17.95 -16.37
C ASN A 162 5.67 -17.33 -17.53
N GLU A 163 6.55 -18.10 -18.17
CA GLU A 163 7.47 -17.60 -19.21
C GLU A 163 6.77 -16.86 -20.35
N ASP A 164 5.61 -17.34 -20.78
CA ASP A 164 4.80 -16.75 -21.86
C ASP A 164 4.10 -15.44 -21.45
N SER A 165 4.05 -15.17 -20.14
CA SER A 165 3.32 -14.05 -19.54
C SER A 165 4.25 -12.96 -19.01
N LYS A 166 5.59 -13.14 -19.09
CA LYS A 166 6.58 -12.17 -18.62
C LYS A 166 6.56 -10.86 -19.42
N ILE A 167 6.82 -9.76 -18.72
CA ILE A 167 6.94 -8.41 -19.28
C ILE A 167 8.31 -8.29 -19.95
N ARG A 168 8.30 -8.02 -21.26
CA ARG A 168 9.52 -7.77 -22.06
C ARG A 168 10.13 -6.42 -21.74
#